data_AF-W9DIZ8-F1
#
_entry.id   AF-W9DIZ8-F1
#
_cell.length_a   1.000
_cell.length_b   1.000
_cell.length_c   1.000
_cell.angle_alpha   90.00
_cell.angle_beta   90.00
_cell.angle_gamma   90.00
#
_symmetry.space_group_name_H-M   'P 1'
#
loop_
_entity.id
_entity.type
_entity.pdbx_description
1 polymer ?
#
loop_
_entity_poly.entity_id
_entity_poly.type
_entity_poly.pdbx_seq_one_letter_code
_entity_poly.pdbx_strand_id
1 'polypeptide(L)'
;MHLLHLPHPSFSRHGHTTAPSGDPITEHFGRPLPAGMREEAIGMSWQHFTDEYAGNGAIRLGSWSVAPARQDLVECRATIAIADRLMSCSAVAAGPLGAMTSILYDLGAPVQILRLHQREVDGAIATFLLCENNGRQAWAFGEGRTGDEANIAALISGANRLLSP
;
A
#
# COMPACT_ATOMS: atom_id res chain seq x y z
N MET A 1 4.26 -30.73 -65.92
CA MET A 1 4.57 -31.66 -64.81
C MET A 1 4.83 -30.83 -63.56
N HIS A 2 3.91 -30.90 -62.60
CA HIS A 2 4.07 -30.33 -61.26
C HIS A 2 5.07 -31.18 -60.45
N LEU A 3 5.98 -30.53 -59.73
CA LEU A 3 6.54 -31.10 -58.51
C LEU A 3 6.52 -30.02 -57.41
N LEU A 4 5.68 -30.27 -56.41
CA LEU A 4 5.53 -29.52 -55.18
C LEU A 4 6.77 -29.74 -54.30
N HIS A 5 7.45 -28.68 -53.89
CA HIS A 5 8.46 -28.74 -52.83
C HIS A 5 7.82 -28.27 -51.52
N LEU A 6 7.71 -29.18 -50.56
CA LEU A 6 7.24 -28.95 -49.19
C LEU A 6 8.27 -28.11 -48.40
N PRO A 7 7.83 -27.28 -47.43
CA PRO A 7 8.74 -26.53 -46.55
C PRO A 7 9.23 -27.42 -45.40
N HIS A 8 10.28 -27.01 -44.65
CA HIS A 8 10.58 -27.23 -43.21
C HIS A 8 12.05 -26.83 -42.93
N PRO A 9 12.46 -26.45 -41.70
CA PRO A 9 11.81 -25.58 -40.72
C PRO A 9 12.71 -24.39 -40.32
N SER A 10 12.11 -23.25 -40.01
CA SER A 10 12.81 -22.14 -39.34
C SER A 10 13.02 -22.48 -37.87
N PHE A 11 14.26 -22.76 -37.48
CA PHE A 11 14.65 -22.76 -36.07
C PHE A 11 14.93 -21.32 -35.61
N SER A 12 13.89 -20.61 -35.22
CA SER A 12 14.05 -19.43 -34.37
C SER A 12 14.33 -19.90 -32.96
N ARG A 13 15.61 -19.85 -32.58
CA ARG A 13 16.08 -19.96 -31.19
C ARG A 13 15.40 -18.86 -30.39
N HIS A 14 14.33 -19.20 -29.69
CA HIS A 14 13.76 -18.34 -28.66
C HIS A 14 14.82 -18.28 -27.57
N GLY A 15 15.46 -17.12 -27.43
CA GLY A 15 16.29 -16.83 -26.28
C GLY A 15 15.40 -16.99 -25.05
N HIS A 16 15.71 -17.98 -24.22
CA HIS A 16 15.20 -18.02 -22.85
C HIS A 16 15.73 -16.77 -22.17
N THR A 17 14.88 -15.74 -22.03
CA THR A 17 15.10 -14.68 -21.06
C THR A 17 15.09 -15.37 -19.70
N THR A 18 16.29 -15.61 -19.14
CA THR A 18 16.47 -15.95 -17.75
C THR A 18 15.81 -14.87 -16.90
N ALA A 19 14.68 -15.19 -16.28
CA ALA A 19 14.11 -14.36 -15.23
C ALA A 19 15.14 -14.23 -14.09
N PRO A 20 15.32 -13.04 -13.48
CA PRO A 20 16.13 -12.93 -12.26
C PRO A 20 15.55 -13.87 -11.20
N SER A 21 16.44 -14.65 -10.58
CA SER A 21 16.13 -15.76 -9.68
C SER A 21 15.85 -15.32 -8.23
N GLY A 22 15.29 -14.12 -8.04
CA GLY A 22 14.94 -13.55 -6.75
C GLY A 22 13.47 -13.16 -6.66
N ASP A 23 12.95 -13.09 -5.44
CA ASP A 23 11.60 -12.56 -5.20
C ASP A 23 11.58 -11.07 -5.59
N PRO A 24 10.81 -10.66 -6.62
CA PRO A 24 10.84 -9.31 -7.17
C PRO A 24 10.51 -8.24 -6.13
N ILE A 25 9.73 -8.59 -5.10
CA ILE A 25 9.37 -7.65 -4.04
C ILE A 25 10.53 -7.48 -3.05
N THR A 26 11.21 -8.57 -2.69
CA THR A 26 12.42 -8.51 -1.87
C THR A 26 13.55 -7.77 -2.58
N GLU A 27 13.71 -7.97 -3.89
CA GLU A 27 14.67 -7.21 -4.71
C GLU A 27 14.36 -5.70 -4.67
N HIS A 28 13.08 -5.33 -4.83
CA HIS A 28 12.65 -3.93 -4.81
C HIS A 28 12.96 -3.24 -3.49
N PHE A 29 12.71 -3.89 -2.35
CA PHE A 29 12.95 -3.30 -1.03
C PHE A 29 14.36 -3.53 -0.47
N GLY A 30 15.22 -4.27 -1.19
CA GLY A 30 16.57 -4.66 -0.75
C GLY A 30 16.62 -5.59 0.47
N ARG A 31 15.48 -5.95 1.07
CA ARG A 31 15.36 -6.88 2.20
C ARG A 31 13.93 -7.47 2.29
N PRO A 32 13.76 -8.67 2.85
CA PRO A 32 12.46 -9.34 2.87
C PRO A 32 11.37 -8.52 3.56
N LEU A 33 10.13 -8.64 3.08
CA LEU A 33 8.93 -8.08 3.74
C LEU A 33 8.78 -8.53 5.20
N PRO A 34 7.96 -7.86 6.03
CA PRO A 34 7.51 -8.41 7.32
C PRO A 34 6.96 -9.83 7.15
N ALA A 35 7.20 -10.73 8.12
CA ALA A 35 6.97 -12.16 7.93
C ALA A 35 5.54 -12.53 7.47
N GLY A 36 4.50 -12.03 8.15
CA GLY A 36 3.11 -12.29 7.76
C GLY A 36 2.76 -11.76 6.37
N MET A 37 3.23 -10.56 6.03
CA MET A 37 2.99 -10.01 4.69
C MET A 37 3.75 -10.77 3.61
N ARG A 38 4.96 -11.26 3.92
CA ARG A 38 5.77 -12.05 2.99
C ARG A 38 5.06 -13.34 2.62
N GLU A 39 4.45 -14.01 3.59
CA GLU A 39 3.68 -15.24 3.39
C GLU A 39 2.48 -15.00 2.45
N GLU A 40 1.79 -13.87 2.61
CA GLU A 40 0.68 -13.46 1.73
C GLU A 40 1.16 -13.07 0.32
N ALA A 41 2.36 -12.51 0.19
CA ALA A 41 2.89 -11.97 -1.06
C ALA A 41 3.74 -12.96 -1.89
N ILE A 42 3.87 -14.22 -1.48
CA ILE A 42 4.71 -15.21 -2.19
C ILE A 42 4.25 -15.34 -3.65
N GLY A 43 5.21 -15.20 -4.57
CA GLY A 43 4.98 -15.37 -6.01
C GLY A 43 4.25 -14.20 -6.68
N MET A 44 3.93 -13.13 -5.95
CA MET A 44 3.37 -11.92 -6.54
C MET A 44 4.42 -11.17 -7.36
N SER A 45 3.99 -10.57 -8.48
CA SER A 45 4.79 -9.54 -9.14
C SER A 45 4.74 -8.24 -8.33
N TRP A 46 5.68 -7.33 -8.60
CA TRP A 46 5.65 -5.99 -8.00
C TRP A 46 4.31 -5.27 -8.25
N GLN A 47 3.81 -5.32 -9.49
CA GLN A 47 2.54 -4.70 -9.85
C GLN A 47 1.37 -5.29 -9.06
N HIS A 48 1.29 -6.62 -8.96
CA HIS A 48 0.24 -7.28 -8.19
C HIS A 48 0.33 -6.90 -6.71
N PHE A 49 1.54 -6.83 -6.15
CA PHE A 49 1.76 -6.38 -4.79
C PHE A 49 1.27 -4.94 -4.57
N THR A 50 1.59 -4.01 -5.47
CA THR A 50 1.14 -2.62 -5.31
C THR A 50 -0.37 -2.47 -5.49
N ASP A 51 -0.97 -3.20 -6.44
CA ASP A 51 -2.42 -3.18 -6.67
C ASP A 51 -3.17 -3.73 -5.44
N GLU A 52 -2.64 -4.76 -4.81
CA GLU A 52 -3.21 -5.41 -3.64
C GLU A 52 -3.01 -4.55 -2.38
N TYR A 53 -1.76 -4.22 -2.02
CA TYR A 53 -1.44 -3.65 -0.70
C TYR A 53 -1.43 -2.12 -0.65
N ALA A 54 -1.24 -1.42 -1.78
CA ALA A 54 -1.34 0.04 -1.88
C ALA A 54 -2.58 0.50 -2.68
N GLY A 55 -3.52 -0.44 -2.92
CA GLY A 55 -4.70 -0.21 -3.73
C GLY A 55 -5.62 0.89 -3.19
N ASN A 56 -6.21 1.63 -4.14
CA ASN A 56 -7.29 2.57 -3.85
C ASN A 56 -8.59 1.82 -3.57
N GLY A 57 -9.47 2.42 -2.77
CA GLY A 57 -10.81 1.90 -2.51
C GLY A 57 -11.84 2.99 -2.31
N ALA A 58 -12.89 2.67 -1.55
CA ALA A 58 -14.00 3.58 -1.28
C ALA A 58 -13.57 4.88 -0.59
N ILE A 59 -12.52 4.82 0.23
CA ILE A 59 -11.92 5.96 0.93
C ILE A 59 -10.76 6.50 0.09
N ARG A 60 -10.87 7.76 -0.31
CA ARG A 60 -9.80 8.46 -1.03
C ARG A 60 -9.37 9.70 -0.25
N LEU A 61 -8.09 9.76 0.08
CA LEU A 61 -7.51 10.95 0.68
C LEU A 61 -7.20 11.98 -0.41
N GLY A 62 -7.73 13.18 -0.25
CA GLY A 62 -7.38 14.35 -1.05
C GLY A 62 -6.13 15.03 -0.47
N SER A 63 -6.32 16.22 0.10
CA SER A 63 -5.26 16.91 0.84
C SER A 63 -5.30 16.57 2.33
N TRP A 64 -4.15 16.63 2.98
CA TRP A 64 -4.07 16.64 4.43
C TRP A 64 -2.91 17.53 4.89
N SER A 65 -2.98 17.98 6.14
CA SER A 65 -1.94 18.80 6.74
C SER A 65 -1.90 18.57 8.25
N VAL A 66 -0.76 18.92 8.83
CA VAL A 66 -0.49 18.83 10.27
C VAL A 66 -0.09 20.21 10.76
N ALA A 67 -0.70 20.65 11.84
CA ALA A 67 -0.32 21.85 12.56
C ALA A 67 -0.10 21.54 14.04
N PRO A 68 0.81 22.25 14.74
CA PRO A 68 0.90 22.16 16.20
C PRO A 68 -0.43 22.48 16.88
N ALA A 69 -0.78 21.74 17.92
CA ALA A 69 -1.92 21.99 18.78
C ALA A 69 -1.46 22.34 20.21
N ARG A 70 -2.38 22.28 21.19
CA ARG A 70 -2.03 22.55 22.60
C ARG A 70 -1.13 21.43 23.12
N GLN A 71 -0.15 21.79 23.96
CA GLN A 71 0.84 20.85 24.51
C GLN A 71 1.63 20.17 23.37
N ASP A 72 2.09 18.93 23.59
CA ASP A 72 2.85 18.14 22.60
C ASP A 72 1.93 17.39 21.62
N LEU A 73 0.78 17.98 21.27
CA LEU A 73 -0.20 17.42 20.34
C LEU A 73 -0.14 18.12 18.98
N VAL A 74 -0.72 17.47 17.98
CA VAL A 74 -0.91 18.01 16.62
C VAL A 74 -2.37 17.96 16.22
N GLU A 75 -2.81 18.95 15.45
CA GLU A 75 -4.07 18.91 14.72
C GLU A 75 -3.79 18.42 13.29
N CYS A 76 -4.34 17.28 12.93
CA CYS A 76 -4.37 16.83 11.55
C CYS A 76 -5.68 17.28 10.91
N ARG A 77 -5.61 17.88 9.72
CA ARG A 77 -6.77 18.19 8.88
C ARG A 77 -6.68 17.37 7.61
N ALA A 78 -7.80 16.83 7.16
CA ALA A 78 -7.86 15.99 5.97
C ALA A 78 -9.11 16.30 5.14
N THR A 79 -8.97 16.21 3.83
CA THR A 79 -10.09 16.14 2.91
C THR A 79 -10.22 14.70 2.44
N ILE A 80 -11.33 14.03 2.73
CA ILE A 80 -11.56 12.63 2.41
C ILE A 80 -12.80 12.51 1.54
N ALA A 81 -12.72 11.71 0.48
CA ALA A 81 -13.88 11.32 -0.31
C ALA A 81 -14.31 9.89 0.03
N ILE A 82 -15.61 9.69 0.26
CA ILE A 82 -16.25 8.38 0.43
C ILE A 82 -17.49 8.31 -0.45
N ALA A 83 -17.56 7.33 -1.36
CA ALA A 83 -18.71 7.10 -2.26
C ALA A 83 -19.28 8.41 -2.85
N ASP A 84 -18.39 9.23 -3.44
CA ASP A 84 -18.63 10.53 -4.07
C ASP A 84 -18.92 11.73 -3.16
N ARG A 85 -18.88 11.58 -1.83
CA ARG A 85 -18.99 12.70 -0.89
C ARG A 85 -17.62 13.13 -0.40
N LEU A 86 -17.28 14.39 -0.64
CA LEU A 86 -16.09 15.03 -0.10
C LEU A 86 -16.37 15.61 1.29
N MET A 87 -15.53 15.29 2.26
CA MET A 87 -15.66 15.70 3.64
C MET A 87 -14.35 16.33 4.13
N SER A 88 -14.46 17.46 4.81
CA SER A 88 -13.33 18.05 5.55
C SER A 88 -13.40 17.59 6.99
N CYS A 89 -12.33 16.99 7.46
CA CYS A 89 -12.23 16.36 8.77
C CYS A 89 -11.02 16.92 9.52
N SER A 90 -11.08 16.95 10.85
CA SER A 90 -9.90 17.21 11.67
C SER A 90 -9.94 16.42 12.97
N ALA A 91 -8.76 16.12 13.50
CA ALA A 91 -8.60 15.51 14.80
C ALA A 91 -7.29 15.97 15.45
N VAL A 92 -7.28 15.99 16.78
CA VAL A 92 -6.09 16.32 17.57
C VAL A 92 -5.59 15.05 18.27
N ALA A 93 -4.30 14.74 18.10
CA ALA A 93 -3.67 13.58 18.71
C ALA A 93 -2.18 13.84 18.96
N ALA A 94 -1.48 12.87 19.57
CA ALA A 94 -0.04 12.94 19.81
C ALA A 94 0.79 12.88 18.50
N GLY A 95 0.18 12.53 17.38
CA GLY A 95 0.83 12.51 16.07
C GLY A 95 -0.16 12.33 14.92
N PRO A 96 0.28 12.51 13.66
CA PRO A 96 -0.60 12.49 12.50
C PRO A 96 -1.34 11.16 12.31
N LEU A 97 -0.66 10.05 12.58
CA LEU A 97 -1.25 8.72 12.45
C LEU A 97 -2.38 8.46 13.46
N GLY A 98 -2.22 8.93 14.70
CA GLY A 98 -3.27 8.89 15.73
C GLY A 98 -4.47 9.78 15.38
N ALA A 99 -4.21 10.95 14.81
CA ALA A 99 -5.28 11.84 14.37
C ALA A 99 -6.04 11.27 13.17
N MET A 100 -5.33 10.69 12.19
CA MET A 100 -5.96 10.09 11.01
C MET A 100 -6.77 8.83 11.36
N THR A 101 -6.30 8.00 12.29
CA THR A 101 -7.11 6.86 12.79
C THR A 101 -8.39 7.33 13.50
N SER A 102 -8.34 8.42 14.27
CA SER A 102 -9.54 9.05 14.85
C SER A 102 -10.50 9.56 13.78
N ILE A 103 -9.99 10.24 12.74
CA ILE A 103 -10.82 10.70 11.61
C ILE A 103 -11.50 9.51 10.93
N LEU A 104 -10.77 8.42 10.67
CA LEU A 104 -11.34 7.22 10.03
C LEU A 104 -12.39 6.54 10.91
N TYR A 105 -12.19 6.52 12.23
CA TYR A 105 -13.20 6.04 13.19
C TYR A 105 -14.51 6.84 13.08
N ASP A 106 -14.42 8.17 13.10
CA ASP A 106 -15.59 9.06 13.01
C ASP A 106 -16.32 8.93 11.68
N LEU A 107 -15.61 8.55 10.61
CA LEU A 107 -16.16 8.26 9.29
C LEU A 107 -16.77 6.86 9.15
N GLY A 108 -16.78 6.05 10.22
CA GLY A 108 -17.33 4.69 10.21
C GLY A 108 -16.41 3.64 9.59
N ALA A 109 -15.12 3.95 9.43
CA ALA A 109 -14.10 3.04 8.92
C ALA A 109 -12.95 2.88 9.94
N PRO A 110 -13.24 2.36 11.15
CA PRO A 110 -12.22 2.26 12.20
C PRO A 110 -11.07 1.35 11.78
N VAL A 111 -9.85 1.76 12.11
CA VAL A 111 -8.63 0.97 11.85
C VAL A 111 -7.75 0.96 13.09
N GLN A 112 -7.47 -0.23 13.61
CA GLN A 112 -6.42 -0.46 14.59
C GLN A 112 -5.12 -0.85 13.89
N ILE A 113 -3.99 -0.32 14.37
CA ILE A 113 -2.66 -0.66 13.83
C ILE A 113 -2.00 -1.67 14.78
N LEU A 114 -1.87 -2.91 14.34
CA LEU A 114 -1.28 -4.00 15.13
C LEU A 114 0.23 -4.08 14.95
N ARG A 115 0.74 -3.77 13.75
CA ARG A 115 2.17 -3.72 13.44
C ARG A 115 2.46 -2.56 12.50
N LEU A 116 3.60 -1.92 12.70
CA LEU A 116 4.13 -0.88 11.83
C LEU A 116 5.59 -1.19 11.54
N HIS A 117 5.94 -1.26 10.26
CA HIS A 117 7.31 -1.41 9.80
C HIS A 117 7.61 -0.31 8.79
N GLN A 118 8.67 0.47 9.01
CA GLN A 118 9.11 1.50 8.08
C GLN A 118 10.54 1.27 7.59
N ARG A 119 10.80 1.68 6.36
CA ARG A 119 12.08 1.52 5.68
C ARG A 119 12.29 2.68 4.72
N GLU A 120 13.54 3.08 4.55
CA GLU A 120 13.92 3.96 3.46
C GLU A 120 14.36 3.12 2.27
N VAL A 121 13.83 3.41 1.08
CA VAL A 121 14.12 2.73 -0.19
C VAL A 121 14.21 3.80 -1.27
N ASP A 122 15.37 3.90 -1.92
CA ASP A 122 15.66 4.86 -3.00
C ASP A 122 15.26 6.32 -2.70
N GLY A 123 15.42 6.75 -1.45
CA GLY A 123 15.09 8.11 -1.00
C GLY A 123 13.60 8.36 -0.74
N ALA A 124 12.76 7.33 -0.83
CA ALA A 124 11.39 7.32 -0.35
C ALA A 124 11.25 6.51 0.94
N ILE A 125 10.18 6.73 1.69
CA ILE A 125 9.82 5.93 2.87
C ILE A 125 8.73 4.94 2.48
N ALA A 126 9.00 3.66 2.68
CA ALA A 126 8.06 2.55 2.56
C ALA A 126 7.53 2.16 3.94
N THR A 127 6.21 2.17 4.10
CA THR A 127 5.51 1.77 5.32
C THR A 127 4.64 0.54 5.07
N PHE A 128 4.76 -0.44 5.96
CA PHE A 128 3.91 -1.62 5.99
C PHE A 128 3.13 -1.65 7.31
N LEU A 129 1.81 -1.70 7.23
CA LEU A 129 0.93 -1.76 8.39
C LEU A 129 0.19 -3.08 8.40
N LEU A 130 0.09 -3.71 9.56
CA LEU A 130 -0.96 -4.71 9.80
C LEU A 130 -2.11 -4.01 10.48
N CYS A 131 -3.21 -3.85 9.76
CA CYS A 131 -4.41 -3.18 10.20
C CYS A 131 -5.45 -4.19 10.68
N GLU A 132 -6.33 -3.78 11.59
CA GLU A 132 -7.42 -4.60 12.12
C GLU A 132 -8.72 -3.80 12.25
N ASN A 133 -9.84 -4.49 12.02
CA ASN A 133 -11.19 -4.03 12.37
C ASN A 133 -12.11 -5.24 12.60
N ASN A 134 -12.76 -5.31 13.77
CA ASN A 134 -13.74 -6.36 14.14
C ASN A 134 -13.25 -7.81 13.94
N GLY A 135 -12.02 -8.09 14.35
CA GLY A 135 -11.37 -9.39 14.26
C GLY A 135 -10.73 -9.67 12.89
N ARG A 136 -11.01 -8.86 11.88
CA ARG A 136 -10.40 -9.00 10.55
C ARG A 136 -9.11 -8.22 10.47
N GLN A 137 -8.07 -8.87 9.97
CA GLN A 137 -6.76 -8.26 9.78
C GLN A 137 -6.42 -8.13 8.29
N ALA A 138 -5.69 -7.08 7.94
CA ALA A 138 -5.18 -6.87 6.59
C ALA A 138 -3.82 -6.18 6.63
N TRP A 139 -2.81 -6.74 5.97
CA TRP A 139 -1.59 -5.99 5.66
C TRP A 139 -1.87 -4.90 4.64
N ALA A 140 -1.15 -3.79 4.73
CA ALA A 140 -1.24 -2.67 3.81
C ALA A 140 0.15 -2.05 3.61
N PHE A 141 0.31 -1.42 2.45
CA PHE A 141 1.53 -0.75 2.03
C PHE A 141 1.23 0.71 1.65
N GLY A 142 2.17 1.58 1.95
CA GLY A 142 2.16 2.97 1.51
C GLY A 142 3.58 3.51 1.37
N GLU A 143 3.75 4.41 0.43
CA GLU A 143 5.02 5.08 0.16
C GLU A 143 4.83 6.60 0.22
N GLY A 144 5.86 7.31 0.63
CA GLY A 144 5.86 8.77 0.67
C GLY A 144 7.27 9.34 0.73
N ARG A 145 7.39 10.66 0.56
CA ARG A 145 8.68 11.37 0.69
C ARG A 145 9.08 11.54 2.15
N THR A 146 8.12 11.43 3.07
CA THR A 146 8.32 11.50 4.51
C THR A 146 7.67 10.31 5.21
N GLY A 147 8.06 10.07 6.46
CA GLY A 147 7.46 9.03 7.28
C GLY A 147 5.96 9.20 7.46
N ASP A 148 5.48 10.44 7.66
CA ASP A 148 4.05 10.70 7.85
C ASP A 148 3.24 10.48 6.57
N GLU A 149 3.76 10.89 5.40
CA GLU A 149 3.14 10.62 4.11
C GLU A 149 3.00 9.12 3.87
N ALA A 150 4.08 8.35 4.07
CA ALA A 150 4.06 6.90 3.88
C ALA A 150 3.13 6.20 4.88
N ASN A 151 3.13 6.66 6.14
CA ASN A 151 2.26 6.14 7.20
C ASN A 151 0.78 6.35 6.87
N ILE A 152 0.41 7.56 6.43
CA ILE A 152 -0.97 7.88 6.09
C ILE A 152 -1.41 7.17 4.81
N ALA A 153 -0.55 7.09 3.80
CA ALA A 153 -0.82 6.31 2.59
C ALA A 153 -1.13 4.84 2.96
N ALA A 154 -0.28 4.21 3.79
CA ALA A 154 -0.48 2.83 4.23
C ALA A 154 -1.75 2.66 5.06
N LEU A 155 -2.08 3.66 5.90
CA LEU A 155 -3.30 3.63 6.72
C LEU A 155 -4.56 3.69 5.85
N ILE A 156 -4.59 4.55 4.83
CA ILE A 156 -5.73 4.64 3.90
C ILE A 156 -5.87 3.35 3.09
N SER A 157 -4.77 2.77 2.60
CA SER A 157 -4.77 1.45 1.96
C SER A 157 -5.32 0.38 2.91
N GLY A 158 -4.90 0.39 4.18
CA GLY A 158 -5.41 -0.53 5.20
C GLY A 158 -6.90 -0.37 5.49
N ALA A 159 -7.39 0.86 5.59
CA ALA A 159 -8.81 1.14 5.75
C ALA A 159 -9.62 0.60 4.56
N ASN A 160 -9.17 0.85 3.33
CA ASN A 160 -9.81 0.33 2.13
C ASN A 160 -9.83 -1.20 2.08
N ARG A 161 -8.70 -1.84 2.38
CA ARG A 161 -8.62 -3.30 2.45
C ARG A 161 -9.58 -3.87 3.48
N LEU A 162 -9.71 -3.25 4.66
CA LEU A 162 -10.65 -3.66 5.70
C LEU A 162 -12.14 -3.36 5.37
N LEU A 163 -12.43 -2.59 4.33
CA LEU A 163 -13.79 -2.35 3.84
C LEU A 163 -14.17 -3.25 2.67
N SER A 164 -13.20 -3.72 1.88
CA SER A 164 -13.45 -4.69 0.82
C SER A 164 -14.05 -5.98 1.41
N PRO A 165 -15.02 -6.64 0.76
CA PRO A 165 -15.62 -7.89 1.25
C PRO A 165 -14.62 -9.03 1.47
#